data_AF-A0A2H5YVD5-F1
#
_entry.id   AF-A0A2H5YVD5-F1
#
_cell.length_a   1.000
_cell.length_b   1.000
_cell.length_c   1.000
_cell.angle_alpha   90.00
_cell.angle_beta   90.00
_cell.angle_gamma   90.00
#
_symmetry.space_group_name_H-M   'P 1'
#
loop_
_entity.id
_entity.type
_entity.pdbx_description
1 polymer ?
#
loop_
_entity_poly.entity_id
_entity_poly.type
_entity_poly.pdbx_seq_one_letter_code
_entity_poly.pdbx_strand_id
1 'polypeptide(L)' 'MARFLSALSTVLITGGIAGLLVWMTLNDALEGRASAGQIWLGLVALIGLVALLGWFKRFLERWQDTV' A
#
# COMPACT_ATOMS: atom_id res chain seq x y z
N MET A 1 -5.71 -15.14 -16.79
CA MET A 1 -6.78 -14.67 -15.87
C MET A 1 -6.49 -14.94 -14.39
N ALA A 2 -6.29 -16.19 -13.93
CA ALA A 2 -6.06 -16.49 -12.50
C ALA A 2 -4.88 -15.73 -11.84
N ARG A 3 -3.76 -15.56 -12.56
CA ARG A 3 -2.59 -14.81 -12.08
C ARG A 3 -2.88 -13.32 -11.88
N PHE A 4 -3.73 -12.74 -12.73
CA PHE A 4 -4.16 -11.34 -12.61
C PHE A 4 -5.03 -11.13 -11.37
N LEU A 5 -6.06 -11.98 -11.19
CA LEU A 5 -6.93 -11.92 -10.02
C LEU A 5 -6.15 -12.12 -8.72
N SER A 6 -5.18 -13.05 -8.70
CA SER A 6 -4.31 -13.22 -7.54
C SER A 6 -3.49 -11.96 -7.24
N ALA A 7 -2.85 -11.35 -8.25
CA ALA A 7 -2.05 -10.14 -8.07
C ALA A 7 -2.91 -8.95 -7.61
N LEU A 8 -4.09 -8.79 -8.21
CA LEU A 8 -5.05 -7.76 -7.83
C LEU A 8 -5.50 -7.94 -6.37
N SER A 9 -5.88 -9.14 -5.96
CA SER A 9 -6.29 -9.43 -4.58
C SER A 9 -5.17 -9.15 -3.58
N THR A 10 -3.93 -9.54 -3.88
CA THR A 10 -2.78 -9.23 -3.02
C THR A 10 -2.62 -7.72 -2.85
N VAL A 11 -2.71 -6.94 -3.93
CA VAL A 11 -2.56 -5.49 -3.89
C VAL A 11 -3.70 -4.83 -3.12
N LEU A 12 -4.94 -5.28 -3.32
CA LEU A 12 -6.09 -4.74 -2.61
C LEU A 12 -6.03 -5.01 -1.11
N ILE A 13 -5.69 -6.25 -0.70
CA ILE A 13 -5.62 -6.62 0.72
C ILE A 13 -4.45 -5.92 1.40
N THR A 14 -3.23 -6.08 0.86
CA THR A 14 -2.03 -5.50 1.46
C THR A 14 -2.05 -3.98 1.37
N GLY A 15 -2.49 -3.42 0.25
CA GLY A 15 -2.63 -1.99 0.05
C GLY A 15 -3.72 -1.38 0.94
N GLY A 16 -4.84 -2.08 1.12
CA GLY A 16 -5.91 -1.65 2.04
C GLY A 16 -5.44 -1.58 3.48
N ILE A 17 -4.72 -2.61 3.97
CA ILE A 17 -4.17 -2.62 5.33
C ILE A 17 -3.13 -1.50 5.51
N ALA A 18 -2.20 -1.35 4.56
CA ALA A 18 -1.19 -0.30 4.63
C ALA A 18 -1.83 1.10 4.58
N GLY A 19 -2.84 1.31 3.73
CA GLY A 19 -3.59 2.56 3.65
C GLY A 19 -4.32 2.89 4.95
N LEU A 20 -4.94 1.90 5.60
CA LEU A 20 -5.58 2.08 6.91
C LEU A 20 -4.57 2.48 8.00
N LEU A 21 -3.40 1.84 8.05
CA LEU A 21 -2.34 2.18 9.00
C LEU A 21 -1.81 3.59 8.79
N VAL A 22 -1.59 4.00 7.53
CA VAL A 22 -1.20 5.37 7.19
C VAL A 22 -2.28 6.36 7.63
N TRP A 23 -3.55 6.06 7.33
CA TRP A 23 -4.68 6.91 7.68
C TRP A 23 -4.82 7.09 9.20
N MET A 24 -4.75 6.00 9.97
CA MET A 24 -4.78 6.06 11.44
C MET A 24 -3.62 6.89 11.99
N THR A 25 -2.41 6.69 11.46
CA THR A 25 -1.23 7.45 11.88
C THR A 25 -1.38 8.94 11.57
N LEU A 26 -1.94 9.30 10.41
CA LEU A 26 -2.22 10.69 10.06
C LEU A 26 -3.29 11.29 10.97
N ASN A 27 -4.35 10.54 11.28
CA ASN A 27 -5.39 10.99 12.20
C ASN A 27 -4.81 11.27 13.60
N ASP A 28 -4.04 10.34 14.14
CA ASP A 28 -3.39 10.50 15.45
C ASP A 28 -2.40 11.67 15.45
N ALA A 29 -1.70 11.91 14.33
CA ALA A 29 -0.77 13.03 14.20
C ALA A 29 -1.49 14.38 14.15
N LEU A 30 -2.62 14.47 13.43
CA LEU A 30 -3.46 15.66 13.39
C LEU A 30 -4.10 15.98 14.74
N GLU A 31 -4.43 14.95 15.52
CA GLU A 31 -4.94 15.09 16.88
C GLU A 31 -3.85 15.39 17.92
N GLY A 32 -2.57 15.44 17.51
CA GLY A 32 -1.43 15.67 18.41
C GLY A 32 -1.14 14.52 19.36
N ARG A 33 -1.69 13.32 19.09
CA ARG A 33 -1.56 12.10 19.90
C ARG A 33 -0.48 11.14 19.39
N ALA A 34 0.03 11.35 18.18
CA ALA A 34 1.01 10.46 17.58
C ALA A 34 2.41 10.58 18.23
N SER A 35 2.95 9.43 18.64
CA SER A 35 4.35 9.29 19.02
C SER A 35 5.27 9.24 17.79
N ALA A 36 6.54 9.62 17.97
CA ALA A 36 7.54 9.53 16.89
C ALA A 36 7.67 8.11 16.31
N GLY A 37 7.48 7.07 17.13
CA GLY A 37 7.47 5.68 16.67
C GLY A 37 6.28 5.34 15.77
N GLN A 38 5.09 5.84 16.09
CA GLN A 38 3.90 5.66 15.24
C GLN A 38 4.06 6.38 13.89
N ILE A 39 4.61 7.60 13.90
CA ILE A 39 4.89 8.35 12.66
C ILE A 39 5.85 7.56 11.76
N TRP A 40 6.89 6.95 12.34
CA TRP A 40 7.80 6.08 11.60
C TRP A 40 7.09 4.87 10.99
N LEU A 41 6.22 4.19 11.75
CA LEU A 41 5.44 3.06 11.24
C LEU A 41 4.51 3.47 10.10
N GLY A 42 3.83 4.63 10.21
CA GLY A 42 3.01 5.18 9.14
C GLY A 42 3.85 5.50 7.89
N LEU A 43 5.04 6.06 8.05
CA LEU A 43 5.93 6.35 6.93
C LEU A 43 6.41 5.06 6.24
N VAL A 44 6.78 4.03 7.00
CA VAL A 44 7.17 2.72 6.45
C VAL A 44 6.01 2.06 5.72
N ALA A 45 4.80 2.11 6.29
CA ALA A 45 3.59 1.61 5.64
C ALA A 45 3.30 2.36 4.33
N LEU A 46 3.49 3.68 4.31
CA LEU A 46 3.32 4.50 3.10
C LEU A 46 4.35 4.13 2.02
N ILE A 47 5.63 3.98 2.38
CA ILE A 47 6.68 3.55 1.44
C ILE A 47 6.35 2.16 0.89
N GLY A 48 5.92 1.23 1.76
CA GLY A 48 5.49 -0.11 1.36
C GLY A 48 4.30 -0.07 0.38
N LEU A 49 3.33 0.79 0.62
CA LEU A 49 2.18 1.00 -0.26
C LEU A 49 2.61 1.51 -1.64
N VAL A 50 3.49 2.53 -1.69
CA VAL A 50 4.01 3.08 -2.95
C VAL A 50 4.80 2.02 -3.72
N ALA A 51 5.64 1.24 -3.03
CA ALA A 51 6.39 0.15 -3.64
C ALA A 51 5.47 -0.94 -4.21
N LEU A 52 4.41 -1.30 -3.47
CA LEU A 52 3.40 -2.27 -3.90
C LEU A 52 2.65 -1.80 -5.15
N LEU A 53 2.23 -0.53 -5.19
CA LEU A 53 1.58 0.08 -6.35
C LEU A 53 2.53 0.15 -7.56
N GLY A 54 3.80 0.50 -7.35
CA GLY A 54 4.82 0.50 -8.39
C GLY A 54 5.08 -0.89 -8.96
N TRP A 55 5.14 -1.91 -8.11
CA TRP A 55 5.22 -3.31 -8.53
C TRP A 55 3.99 -3.72 -9.34
N PHE A 56 2.79 -3.35 -8.90
CA PHE A 56 1.55 -3.67 -9.58
C PHE A 56 1.45 -2.99 -10.96
N LYS A 57 1.86 -1.71 -11.06
CA LYS A 57 1.96 -1.01 -12.35
C LYS A 57 2.83 -1.77 -13.34
N ARG A 58 4.04 -2.16 -12.93
CA ARG A 58 4.95 -2.98 -13.76
C ARG A 58 4.41 -4.36 -14.09
N PHE A 59 3.57 -4.93 -13.23
CA PHE A 59 2.87 -6.18 -13.51
C PHE A 59 1.79 -5.97 -14.58
N LEU A 60 1.01 -4.90 -14.49
CA LEU A 60 -0.02 -4.54 -15.47
C LEU A 60 0.58 -4.25 -16.85
N GLU A 61 1.66 -3.47 -16.92
CA GLU A 61 2.37 -3.17 -18.17
C GLU A 61 2.82 -4.46 -18.87
N ARG A 62 3.50 -5.36 -18.14
CA ARG A 62 3.92 -6.66 -18.67
C ARG A 62 2.76 -7.55 -19.10
N TRP A 63 1.65 -7.50 -18.36
CA TRP A 63 0.46 -8.27 -18.69
C TRP A 63 -0.23 -7.75 -19.95
N GLN A 64 -0.26 -6.44 -20.16
CA GLN A 64 -0.81 -5.82 -21.36
C GLN A 64 0.03 -6.14 -22.61
N ASP A 65 1.35 -6.23 -22.47
CA ASP A 65 2.23 -6.64 -23.59
C ASP A 65 2.12 -8.13 -23.97
N THR A 66 1.53 -8.97 -23.09
CA THR A 66 1.38 -10.42 -23.32
C THR A 66 0.00 -10.86 -23.79
N VAL A 67 -0.97 -9.95 -23.86
CA VAL A 67 -2.35 -10.21 -24.33
C VAL A 67 -2.55 -9.56 -25.69
#